data_AF-A0A968NWE8-F1
#
_entry.id   AF-A0A968NWE8-F1
#
_cell.length_a   1.000
_cell.length_b   1.000
_cell.length_c   1.000
_cell.angle_alpha   90.00
_cell.angle_beta   90.00
_cell.angle_gamma   90.00
#
_symmetry.space_group_name_H-M   'P 1'
#
loop_
_entity.id
_entity.type
_entity.pdbx_description
1 polymer ?
#
loop_
_entity_poly.entity_id
_entity_poly.type
_entity_poly.pdbx_seq_one_letter_code
_entity_poly.pdbx_strand_id
1 'polypeptide(L)' 'VRRVRYDLIEQADGCITVVPWPFQDDRFTVNVDALMLNQLQFKDNAELVEAMQTAPAESLEWTFVKTE' A
#
# COMPACT_ATOMS: atom_id res chain seq x y z
N VAL A 1 10.40 -24.01 -10.22
CA VAL A 1 10.24 -22.54 -10.13
C VAL A 1 11.33 -22.03 -9.19
N ARG A 2 12.24 -21.16 -9.65
CA ARG A 2 13.20 -20.50 -8.74
C ARG A 2 12.45 -19.41 -7.97
N ARG A 3 12.58 -19.39 -6.64
CA ARG A 3 12.04 -18.33 -5.79
C ARG A 3 13.12 -17.28 -5.60
N VAL A 4 12.85 -16.06 -6.07
CA VAL A 4 13.71 -14.89 -5.81
C VAL A 4 13.12 -14.18 -4.60
N ARG A 5 13.96 -13.84 -3.61
CA ARG A 5 13.59 -13.02 -2.47
C ARG A 5 13.70 -11.56 -2.88
N TYR A 6 12.67 -10.78 -2.53
CA TYR A 6 12.66 -9.33 -2.68
C TYR A 6 12.60 -8.71 -1.30
N ASP A 7 13.54 -7.82 -1.01
CA ASP A 7 13.57 -7.04 0.22
C ASP A 7 13.10 -5.61 -0.08
N LEU A 8 12.20 -5.09 0.76
CA LEU A 8 11.71 -3.72 0.73
C LEU A 8 12.51 -2.90 1.74
N ILE A 9 13.04 -1.76 1.33
CA ILE A 9 13.85 -0.88 2.18
C ILE A 9 13.31 0.53 2.04
N GLU A 10 12.88 1.12 3.15
CA GLU A 10 12.54 2.54 3.23
C GLU A 10 13.82 3.35 3.48
N GLN A 11 14.02 4.39 2.67
CA GLN A 11 15.17 5.28 2.74
C GLN A 11 14.92 6.42 3.72
N ALA A 12 15.98 7.15 4.07
CA ALA A 12 15.89 8.27 5.01
C ALA A 12 14.99 9.42 4.52
N ASP A 13 14.74 9.51 3.21
CA ASP A 13 13.85 10.50 2.59
C ASP A 13 12.39 10.00 2.44
N GLY A 14 12.08 8.79 2.91
CA GLY A 14 10.76 8.16 2.81
C GLY A 14 10.49 7.45 1.48
N CYS A 15 11.42 7.46 0.52
CA CYS A 15 11.29 6.64 -0.68
C CYS A 15 11.49 5.15 -0.36
N ILE A 16 10.86 4.27 -1.14
CA ILE A 16 10.99 2.82 -1.00
C ILE A 16 11.84 2.26 -2.13
N THR A 17 12.75 1.33 -1.82
CA THR A 17 13.46 0.54 -2.84
C THR A 17 13.19 -0.95 -2.68
N VAL A 18 13.37 -1.71 -3.76
CA VAL A 18 13.21 -3.17 -3.81
C VAL A 18 14.50 -3.81 -4.30
N VAL A 19 15.00 -4.82 -3.58
CA VAL A 19 16.23 -5.53 -3.94
C VAL A 19 15.97 -7.03 -4.13
N PRO A 20 16.24 -7.61 -5.32
CA PRO A 20 16.69 -6.93 -6.55
C PRO A 20 15.57 -6.10 -7.19
N TRP A 21 15.91 -5.01 -7.89
CA TRP A 21 14.93 -4.14 -8.52
C TRP A 21 14.15 -4.87 -9.63
N PRO A 22 12.81 -5.08 -9.48
CA PRO A 22 12.04 -5.87 -10.42
C PRO A 22 11.33 -5.03 -11.49
N PHE A 23 11.39 -3.70 -11.39
CA PHE A 23 10.61 -2.80 -12.23
C PHE A 23 11.42 -2.29 -13.41
N GLN A 24 10.72 -2.01 -14.50
CA GLN A 24 11.34 -1.44 -15.70
C GLN A 24 11.78 0.00 -15.48
N ASP A 25 10.91 0.80 -14.86
CA ASP A 25 11.17 2.21 -14.58
C ASP A 25 12.03 2.34 -13.32
N ASP A 26 12.91 3.35 -13.30
CA ASP A 26 13.77 3.61 -12.15
C ASP A 26 13.03 4.36 -11.02
N ARG A 27 11.87 4.95 -11.31
CA ARG A 27 11.05 5.67 -10.34
C ARG A 27 9.57 5.66 -10.72
N PHE A 28 8.72 5.38 -9.75
CA PHE A 28 7.26 5.52 -9.91
C PHE A 28 6.60 5.75 -8.54
N THR A 29 5.39 6.30 -8.55
CA THR A 29 4.59 6.50 -7.34
C THR A 29 3.36 5.61 -7.39
N VAL A 30 3.07 4.91 -6.29
CA VAL A 30 1.87 4.10 -6.09
C VAL A 30 0.96 4.81 -5.10
N ASN A 31 -0.30 4.92 -5.46
CA ASN A 31 -1.35 5.51 -4.63
C ASN A 31 -2.43 4.47 -4.34
N VAL A 32 -2.88 4.42 -3.09
CA VAL A 32 -3.97 3.56 -2.63
C VAL A 32 -4.98 4.39 -1.85
N ASP A 33 -6.20 4.47 -2.36
CA ASP A 33 -7.33 5.04 -1.62
C ASP A 33 -7.99 3.94 -0.79
N ALA A 34 -8.20 4.22 0.50
CA ALA A 34 -8.75 3.27 1.45
C ALA A 34 -9.79 3.92 2.37
N LEU A 35 -10.72 3.10 2.86
CA LEU A 35 -11.67 3.46 3.91
C LEU A 35 -11.26 2.78 5.21
N MET A 36 -11.05 3.55 6.27
CA MET A 36 -10.61 3.02 7.56
C MET A 36 -11.81 2.58 8.40
N LEU A 37 -11.97 1.26 8.57
CA LEU A 37 -13.00 0.66 9.42
C LEU A 37 -12.39 0.23 10.76
N ASN A 38 -12.95 0.72 11.86
CA ASN A 38 -12.45 0.41 13.21
C ASN A 38 -12.94 -0.95 13.75
N GLN A 39 -13.98 -1.53 13.14
CA GLN A 39 -14.57 -2.81 13.54
C GLN A 39 -14.13 -3.94 12.61
N LEU A 40 -13.79 -5.09 13.20
CA LEU A 40 -13.35 -6.27 12.47
C LEU A 40 -14.53 -7.14 11.99
N GLN A 41 -15.67 -7.07 12.69
CA GLN A 41 -16.85 -7.88 12.44
C GLN A 41 -18.10 -7.00 12.36
N PHE A 42 -19.01 -7.40 11.48
CA PHE A 42 -20.31 -6.78 11.26
C PHE A 42 -21.38 -7.83 11.49
N LYS A 43 -22.51 -7.42 12.06
CA LYS A 43 -23.68 -8.24 12.29
C LYS A 43 -24.33 -8.69 10.98
N ASP A 44 -24.41 -7.76 10.03
CA ASP A 44 -25.02 -7.98 8.72
C ASP A 44 -24.44 -7.01 7.68
N ASN A 45 -24.89 -7.17 6.43
CA ASN A 45 -24.44 -6.36 5.32
C ASN A 45 -24.87 -4.88 5.44
N ALA A 46 -26.01 -4.59 6.08
CA ALA A 46 -26.47 -3.21 6.22
C ALA A 46 -25.54 -2.42 7.13
N GLU A 47 -25.12 -3.01 8.26
CA GLU A 47 -24.15 -2.40 9.16
C GLU A 47 -22.78 -2.18 8.48
N LEU A 48 -22.32 -3.12 7.65
CA LEU A 48 -21.08 -2.94 6.87
C LEU A 48 -21.20 -1.76 5.91
N VAL A 49 -22.29 -1.66 5.16
CA VAL A 49 -22.50 -0.59 4.19
C VAL A 49 -22.54 0.78 4.88
N GLU A 50 -23.25 0.91 6.00
CA GLU A 50 -23.30 2.15 6.78
C GLU A 50 -21.92 2.54 7.31
N ALA A 51 -21.15 1.56 7.81
CA ALA A 51 -19.79 1.80 8.27
C ALA A 51 -18.88 2.28 7.14
N MET A 52 -18.95 1.68 5.94
CA MET A 52 -18.18 2.13 4.78
C MET A 52 -18.54 3.54 4.32
N GLN A 53 -19.82 3.92 4.38
CA GLN A 53 -20.28 5.25 3.95
C GLN A 53 -19.83 6.36 4.89
N THR A 54 -19.62 6.05 6.17
CA THR A 54 -19.26 7.02 7.22
C THR A 54 -17.78 6.98 7.57
N ALA A 55 -17.04 5.98 7.10
CA ALA A 55 -15.62 5.82 7.36
C ALA A 55 -14.80 6.99 6.80
N PRO A 56 -13.77 7.44 7.51
CA PRO A 56 -12.77 8.33 6.95
C PRO A 56 -12.11 7.69 5.72
N ALA A 57 -12.06 8.45 4.62
CA ALA A 57 -11.27 8.09 3.46
C ALA A 57 -9.83 8.62 3.63
N GLU A 58 -8.87 7.78 3.30
CA GLU A 58 -7.45 8.09 3.36
C GLU A 58 -6.78 7.68 2.04
N SER A 59 -5.84 8.51 1.59
CA SER A 59 -4.97 8.19 0.45
C SER A 59 -3.58 7.90 1.00
N LEU A 60 -3.07 6.71 0.69
CA LEU A 60 -1.71 6.29 0.99
C LEU A 60 -0.86 6.43 -0.27
N GLU A 61 0.29 7.08 -0.15
CA GLU A 61 1.22 7.30 -1.25
C GLU A 61 2.61 6.77 -0.90
N TRP A 62 3.22 6.04 -1.83
CA TRP A 62 4.61 5.64 -1.75
C TRP A 62 5.33 5.87 -3.06
N THR A 63 6.50 6.49 -3.02
CA THR A 63 7.39 6.59 -4.16
C THR A 63 8.44 5.50 -4.12
N PHE A 64 8.47 4.67 -5.16
CA PHE A 64 9.48 3.65 -5.37
C PHE A 64 10.61 4.21 -6.22
N VAL A 65 11.86 3.96 -5.80
CA VAL A 65 13.08 4.41 -6.49
C VAL A 65 14.11 3.29 -6.54
N LYS A 66 14.72 3.07 -7.70
CA LYS A 66 15.85 2.17 -7.85
C LYS A 66 17.09 2.79 -7.21
N THR A 67 17.72 2.06 -6.30
CA THR A 67 19.04 2.42 -5.78
C THR A 67 20.10 2.18 -6.86
N GLU A 68 21.00 3.15 -7.05
CA GLU A 68 22.21 2.98 -7.88
C GLU A 68 23.13 1.85 -7.37
#